data_AF-A0A1B8GV04-F1
#
_entry.id   AF-A0A1B8GV04-F1
#
_cell.length_a   1.000
_cell.length_b   1.000
_cell.length_c   1.000
_cell.angle_alpha   90.00
_cell.angle_beta   90.00
_cell.angle_gamma   90.00
#
_symmetry.space_group_name_H-M   'P 1'
#
loop_
_entity.id
_entity.type
_entity.pdbx_description
1 polymer ?
#
loop_
_entity_poly.entity_id
_entity_poly.type
_entity_poly.pdbx_seq_one_letter_code
_entity_poly.pdbx_strand_id
1 'polypeptide(L)' 'MAGPHASIDPAYIKYNNMIVNRHKYFRWTKRTAFLSFAYVVAFPAFVGYWAFVTDGKLEFRGKRKGDTIVEF' A
#
# COMPACT_ATOMS: atom_id res chain seq x y z
N MET A 1 22.45 26.17 -21.48
CA MET A 1 23.41 25.86 -20.40
C MET A 1 23.29 24.37 -20.06
N ALA A 2 23.85 23.47 -20.87
CA ALA A 2 24.03 22.07 -20.48
C ALA A 2 25.50 21.92 -20.07
N GLY A 3 25.77 21.95 -18.76
CA GLY A 3 27.10 21.64 -18.23
C GLY A 3 27.48 20.19 -18.51
N PRO A 4 28.76 19.80 -18.36
CA PRO A 4 29.20 18.44 -18.67
C PRO A 4 28.36 17.44 -17.86
N HIS A 5 27.54 16.67 -18.56
CA HIS A 5 26.81 15.57 -17.94
C HIS A 5 27.86 14.65 -17.31
N ALA A 6 27.82 14.48 -15.99
CA ALA A 6 28.59 13.44 -15.34
C ALA A 6 28.29 12.14 -16.09
N SER A 7 29.33 11.43 -16.55
CA SER A 7 29.17 10.16 -17.23
C SER A 7 28.42 9.22 -16.28
N ILE A 8 27.15 8.94 -16.60
CA ILE A 8 26.33 8.04 -15.81
C ILE A 8 26.95 6.66 -15.95
N ASP A 9 27.21 5.99 -14.82
CA ASP A 9 27.83 4.68 -14.86
C ASP A 9 26.90 3.67 -15.57
N PRO A 10 27.43 2.80 -16.45
CA PRO A 10 26.61 1.86 -17.20
C PRO A 10 25.82 0.89 -16.30
N ALA A 11 26.32 0.60 -15.09
CA ALA A 11 25.67 -0.31 -14.16
C ALA A 11 24.38 0.30 -13.58
N TYR A 12 24.38 1.58 -13.24
CA TYR A 12 23.20 2.32 -12.79
C TYR A 12 22.14 2.42 -13.89
N ILE A 13 22.56 2.69 -15.13
CA ILE A 13 21.63 2.69 -16.28
C ILE A 13 20.96 1.31 -16.42
N LYS A 14 21.74 0.23 -16.33
CA LYS A 14 21.21 -1.14 -16.39
C LYS A 14 20.26 -1.44 -15.22
N TYR A 15 20.61 -1.05 -14.00
CA TYR A 15 19.76 -1.24 -12.83
C TYR A 15 18.42 -0.52 -12.97
N ASN A 16 18.45 0.76 -13.36
CA ASN A 16 17.24 1.52 -13.61
C ASN A 16 16.37 0.86 -14.69
N ASN A 17 16.99 0.41 -15.79
CA ASN A 17 16.27 -0.30 -16.84
C ASN A 17 15.63 -1.61 -16.35
N MET A 18 16.25 -2.35 -15.42
CA MET A 18 15.63 -3.54 -14.81
C MET A 18 14.42 -3.20 -13.92
N ILE A 19 14.47 -2.09 -13.19
CA ILE A 19 13.36 -1.62 -12.34
C ILE A 19 12.18 -1.17 -13.22
N VAL A 20 12.43 -0.30 -14.20
CA VAL A 20 11.40 0.24 -15.09
C VAL A 20 10.74 -0.86 -15.91
N ASN A 21 11.52 -1.80 -16.44
CA ASN A 21 11.00 -2.90 -17.25
C ASN A 21 10.53 -4.12 -16.43
N ARG A 22 10.49 -4.05 -15.09
CA ARG A 22 10.11 -5.17 -14.23
C ARG A 22 8.75 -5.78 -14.58
N HIS A 23 7.79 -4.96 -14.98
CA HIS A 23 6.45 -5.39 -15.39
C HIS A 23 6.48 -6.28 -16.65
N LYS A 24 7.43 -6.07 -17.57
CA LYS A 24 7.57 -6.88 -18.79
C LYS A 24 8.03 -8.30 -18.50
N TYR A 25 8.82 -8.48 -17.45
CA TYR A 25 9.37 -9.78 -17.05
C TYR A 25 8.59 -10.44 -15.90
N PHE A 26 7.44 -9.86 -15.53
CA PHE A 26 6.62 -10.40 -14.45
C PHE A 26 6.04 -11.77 -14.83
N ARG A 27 5.93 -12.66 -13.82
CA ARG A 27 5.33 -13.98 -13.97
C ARG A 27 4.42 -14.29 -12.78
N TRP A 28 3.28 -14.91 -13.08
CA TRP A 28 2.42 -15.48 -12.07
C TRP A 28 3.04 -16.75 -11.51
N THR A 29 3.41 -16.70 -10.24
CA THR A 29 3.90 -17.82 -9.44
C THR A 29 2.98 -17.95 -8.24
N LYS A 30 3.00 -19.09 -7.54
CA LYS A 30 2.18 -19.28 -6.33
C LYS A 30 2.40 -18.15 -5.31
N ARG A 31 3.65 -17.70 -5.15
CA ARG A 31 4.02 -16.60 -4.25
C ARG A 31 3.48 -15.25 -4.73
N THR A 32 3.69 -14.89 -5.98
CA THR A 32 3.24 -13.57 -6.50
C THR A 32 1.72 -13.49 -6.57
N ALA A 33 1.04 -14.58 -6.93
CA ALA A 33 -0.41 -14.67 -6.90
C ALA A 33 -0.98 -14.46 -5.49
N PHE A 34 -0.42 -15.15 -4.49
CA PHE A 34 -0.84 -15.00 -3.10
C PHE A 34 -0.63 -13.57 -2.59
N LEU A 35 0.54 -12.98 -2.85
CA LEU A 35 0.84 -11.59 -2.44
C LEU A 35 -0.11 -10.59 -3.11
N SER A 36 -0.34 -10.72 -4.42
CA SER A 36 -1.30 -9.87 -5.12
C SER A 36 -2.69 -9.98 -4.52
N PHE A 37 -3.18 -11.19 -4.25
CA PHE A 37 -4.48 -11.39 -3.61
C PHE A 37 -4.53 -10.77 -2.19
N ALA A 38 -3.51 -11.02 -1.37
CA ALA A 38 -3.47 -10.53 0.01
C ALA A 38 -3.54 -9.01 0.08
N TYR A 39 -2.78 -8.30 -0.76
CA TYR A 39 -2.70 -6.85 -0.71
C TYR A 39 -3.75 -6.12 -1.54
N VAL A 40 -4.22 -6.71 -2.64
CA VAL A 40 -5.23 -6.06 -3.50
C VAL A 40 -6.65 -6.38 -3.03
N VAL A 41 -6.88 -7.55 -2.43
CA VAL A 41 -8.23 -8.01 -2.04
C VAL A 41 -8.35 -8.16 -0.54
N ALA A 42 -7.55 -9.03 0.08
CA ALA A 42 -7.78 -9.40 1.47
C ALA A 42 -7.61 -8.23 2.45
N PHE A 43 -6.54 -7.43 2.29
CA PHE A 43 -6.27 -6.29 3.16
C PHE A 43 -7.31 -5.16 3.00
N PRO A 44 -7.65 -4.68 1.79
CA PRO A 44 -8.72 -3.70 1.63
C PRO A 44 -10.08 -4.20 2.11
N ALA A 45 -10.43 -5.47 1.86
CA ALA A 45 -11.67 -6.05 2.37
C ALA A 45 -11.70 -6.11 3.90
N PHE A 46 -10.59 -6.50 4.53
CA PHE A 46 -10.46 -6.50 5.99
C PHE A 46 -10.66 -5.10 6.57
N VAL A 47 -9.93 -4.10 6.06
CA VAL A 47 -10.04 -2.72 6.53
C VAL A 47 -11.44 -2.17 6.27
N GLY A 48 -12.00 -2.39 5.08
CA GLY A 48 -13.34 -1.94 4.72
C GLY A 48 -14.42 -2.56 5.61
N TYR A 49 -14.35 -3.87 5.86
CA TYR A 49 -15.28 -4.54 6.76
C TYR A 49 -15.24 -3.94 8.16
N TRP A 50 -14.04 -3.76 8.73
CA TRP A 50 -13.89 -3.15 10.04
C TRP A 50 -14.43 -1.72 10.05
N ALA A 51 -14.09 -0.92 9.04
CA ALA A 51 -14.60 0.43 8.90
C ALA A 51 -16.14 0.44 8.94
N PHE A 52 -16.81 -0.35 8.09
CA PHE A 52 -18.28 -0.41 8.07
C PHE A 52 -18.89 -0.91 9.38
N VAL A 53 -18.25 -1.86 10.06
CA VAL A 53 -18.77 -2.38 11.34
C VAL A 53 -18.55 -1.40 12.48
N THR A 54 -17.49 -0.60 12.45
CA THR A 54 -17.17 0.37 13.51
C THR A 54 -17.71 1.77 13.23
N ASP A 55 -18.13 2.04 12.00
CA ASP A 55 -18.65 3.35 11.60
C ASP A 55 -19.89 3.70 12.44
N GLY A 56 -19.92 4.93 12.93
CA GLY A 56 -20.97 5.43 13.83
C GLY A 56 -21.01 4.81 15.23
N LYS A 57 -20.20 3.79 15.55
CA LYS A 57 -20.24 3.12 16.87
C LYS A 57 -19.42 3.80 17.94
N LEU A 58 -18.61 4.80 17.62
CA LEU A 58 -17.71 5.45 18.57
C LEU A 58 -17.87 6.98 18.48
N GLU A 59 -18.46 7.60 19.50
CA GLU A 59 -18.52 9.06 19.63
C GLU A 59 -17.68 9.53 20.82
N PHE A 60 -16.61 10.27 20.53
CA PHE A 60 -15.72 10.85 21.55
C PHE A 60 -16.09 12.30 21.91
N ARG A 61 -17.11 12.88 21.26
CA ARG A 61 -17.43 14.29 21.39
C ARG A 61 -18.05 14.57 22.77
N GLY A 62 -17.40 15.42 23.55
CA GLY A 62 -17.90 15.86 24.86
C GLY A 62 -17.88 14.81 25.99
N LYS A 63 -17.34 13.60 25.75
CA LYS A 63 -17.28 12.52 26.76
C LYS A 63 -16.22 12.80 27.83
N ARG A 64 -16.50 12.45 29.08
CA ARG A 64 -15.58 12.59 30.23
C ARG A 64 -15.08 11.22 30.73
N LYS A 65 -14.17 11.22 31.70
CA LYS A 65 -13.64 9.99 32.31
C LYS A 65 -14.78 9.19 32.94
N GLY A 66 -15.02 7.99 32.43
CA GLY A 66 -16.08 7.08 32.89
C GLY A 66 -17.33 7.03 32.01
N ASP A 67 -17.47 7.93 31.02
CA ASP A 67 -18.60 7.91 30.10
C ASP A 67 -18.45 6.86 29.00
N THR A 68 -19.56 6.25 28.58
CA THR A 68 -19.58 5.27 27.50
C THR A 68 -19.39 5.93 26.14
N ILE A 69 -18.40 5.45 25.39
CA ILE A 69 -18.02 5.95 24.05
C ILE A 69 -18.80 5.22 22.94
N VAL A 70 -19.31 4.03 23.23
CA VAL A 70 -19.99 3.17 22.25
C VAL A 70 -21.41 3.68 21.98
N GLU A 71 -21.75 3.82 20.70
CA GLU A 71 -23.11 4.06 20.20
C GLU A 71 -23.63 2.77 19.53
N PHE A 72 -24.93 2.45 19.72
CA PHE A 72 -25.54 1.16 19.33
C PHE A 72 -26.27 1.23 17.99
#